data_AF-A0A8S3BM32-F1
#
_entry.id   AF-A0A8S3BM32-F1
#
_cell.length_a   1.000
_cell.length_b   1.000
_cell.length_c   1.000
_cell.angle_alpha   90.00
_cell.angle_beta   90.00
_cell.angle_gamma   90.00
#
_symmetry.space_group_name_H-M   'P 1'
#
loop_
_entity.id
_entity.type
_entity.pdbx_description
1 polymer ?
#
loop_
_entity_poly.entity_id
_entity_poly.type
_entity_poly.pdbx_seq_one_letter_code
_entity_poly.pdbx_strand_id
1 'polypeptide(L)'
;MQTFKINSCQLSTLGQLPFSLPSSVEILDLSYNSLSTFILSFPLPSNLKYLYLDSNPDLIDINFGSNRAQQRLIGLSLRHNKKMKLLSLPPHLTQLDLTDCNLQQSSILPLLISLTKLTHLSLVNNQLERLPSLDESVRLEYLNVSNNHLTYIEDRWLHRQLRILDLTFNQIQSLEFFKDKLNMTSYINHSSADDYHDQIIVEHVLQLFLYGNPLKCDCWLGAILDLSPSTIIISDLHLLQCHSRPVLDIPHNELLCAYSRHCASDCSCCDFEACDCHSVCPSDCSCSHDAQWSRHIVKCPQANLSNIHILLPQTITELDYEENNIEHIKPFVFVGKTSLKKLNLAKNNLQNLTNDMFCAASNLRELNLSQNPDLIKVFQNMNDLFGCLKYLQHIILSKDQINNKEPISNEWMIFSNSNDNLVRLTRVTPKITVTTSSTTLLSILMSATNRPTRNSKFQFITVQPTYQQECTTFMPSTDLSVIRHIPFIQHKQHLIIVVFFLLLFLLLFLILLITLAVCRRRLHRRYTAELQRQRSHHYCYHHTRLHQPST
;
A
#
# COMPACT_ATOMS: atom_id res chain seq x y z
N MET A 1 24.19 46.30 1.26
CA MET A 1 24.01 45.36 2.39
C MET A 1 22.68 44.66 2.13
N GLN A 2 22.67 43.35 1.85
CA GLN A 2 21.44 42.66 1.43
C GLN A 2 20.48 42.40 2.59
N THR A 3 21.00 42.21 3.80
CA THR A 3 20.20 42.04 5.01
C THR A 3 20.40 43.23 5.93
N PHE A 4 19.31 43.79 6.44
CA PHE A 4 19.30 44.85 7.43
C PHE A 4 18.41 44.44 8.59
N LYS A 5 18.95 44.45 9.82
CA LYS A 5 18.25 43.99 11.02
C LYS A 5 18.13 45.13 12.02
N ILE A 6 16.92 45.35 12.50
CA ILE A 6 16.57 46.29 13.58
C ILE A 6 15.70 45.51 14.57
N ASN A 7 16.15 44.34 14.99
CA ASN A 7 15.42 43.48 15.90
C ASN A 7 15.83 43.76 17.36
N SER A 8 14.90 43.60 18.30
CA SER A 8 15.17 43.82 19.73
C SER A 8 15.57 45.27 20.09
N CYS A 9 15.05 46.26 19.35
CA CYS A 9 15.40 47.68 19.52
C CYS A 9 14.31 48.49 20.24
N GLN A 10 13.26 47.85 20.77
CA GLN A 10 12.11 48.51 21.40
C GLN A 10 11.39 49.51 20.47
N LEU A 11 11.46 49.27 19.16
CA LEU A 11 10.86 50.15 18.16
C LEU A 11 9.34 50.09 18.27
N SER A 12 8.68 51.24 18.45
CA SER A 12 7.21 51.32 18.57
C SER A 12 6.52 51.78 17.28
N THR A 13 7.27 52.48 16.41
CA THR A 13 6.84 52.89 15.08
C THR A 13 8.04 53.02 14.15
N LEU A 14 7.85 52.74 12.85
CA LEU A 14 8.90 52.93 11.84
C LEU A 14 9.37 54.39 11.71
N GLY A 15 8.51 55.36 12.08
CA GLY A 15 8.87 56.78 12.10
C GLY A 15 9.99 57.15 13.08
N GLN A 16 10.33 56.26 14.02
CA GLN A 16 11.45 56.47 14.96
C GLN A 16 12.83 56.21 14.33
N LEU A 17 12.89 55.70 13.10
CA LEU A 17 14.17 55.45 12.42
C LEU A 17 14.81 56.78 12.01
N PRO A 18 16.05 57.09 12.47
CA PRO A 18 16.69 58.38 12.20
C PRO A 18 17.24 58.52 10.77
N PHE A 19 17.11 57.49 9.94
CA PHE A 19 17.61 57.45 8.56
C PHE A 19 16.68 56.63 7.67
N SER A 20 16.71 56.92 6.36
CA SER A 20 16.06 56.08 5.35
C SER A 20 16.83 54.78 5.14
N LEU A 21 16.12 53.67 5.00
CA LEU A 21 16.74 52.38 4.70
C LEU A 21 17.35 52.37 3.28
N PRO A 22 18.56 51.80 3.07
CA PRO A 22 19.17 51.74 1.75
C PRO A 22 18.35 50.92 0.76
N SER A 23 18.24 51.37 -0.50
CA SER A 23 17.53 50.64 -1.56
C SER A 23 18.12 49.25 -1.88
N SER A 24 19.39 49.01 -1.50
CA SER A 24 20.08 47.72 -1.67
C SER A 24 19.61 46.60 -0.72
N VAL A 25 18.79 46.94 0.29
CA VAL A 25 18.30 45.95 1.27
C VAL A 25 17.26 45.05 0.62
N GLU A 26 17.50 43.74 0.70
CA GLU A 26 16.62 42.67 0.22
C GLU A 26 15.88 41.96 1.37
N ILE A 27 16.47 41.96 2.56
CA ILE A 27 15.90 41.36 3.77
C ILE A 27 15.84 42.41 4.86
N LEU A 28 14.65 42.68 5.37
CA LEU A 28 14.44 43.56 6.51
C LEU A 28 13.88 42.76 7.68
N ASP A 29 14.61 42.76 8.79
CA ASP A 29 14.20 42.09 10.03
C ASP A 29 13.86 43.13 11.10
N LEU A 30 12.58 43.24 11.42
CA LEU A 30 12.00 44.13 12.44
C LEU A 30 11.42 43.33 13.61
N SER A 31 11.86 42.08 13.77
CA SER A 31 11.32 41.17 14.77
C SER A 31 11.66 41.62 16.19
N TYR A 32 10.91 41.15 17.19
CA TYR A 32 11.16 41.43 18.61
C TYR A 32 11.19 42.92 18.96
N ASN A 33 10.25 43.69 18.41
CA ASN A 33 10.04 45.09 18.76
C ASN A 33 8.67 45.28 19.42
N SER A 34 8.20 46.53 19.52
CA SER A 34 6.90 46.89 20.11
C SER A 34 6.05 47.66 19.11
N LEU A 35 6.14 47.29 17.82
CA LEU A 35 5.39 47.95 16.76
C LEU A 35 3.89 47.77 17.00
N SER A 36 3.15 48.88 17.05
CA SER A 36 1.68 48.84 17.17
C SER A 36 0.95 48.77 15.83
N THR A 37 1.56 49.35 14.80
CA THR A 37 1.04 49.40 13.43
C THR A 37 2.17 49.21 12.44
N PHE A 38 1.88 48.54 11.32
CA PHE A 38 2.79 48.47 10.17
C PHE A 38 2.07 48.93 8.91
N ILE A 39 2.55 50.01 8.30
CA ILE A 39 2.00 50.55 7.05
C ILE A 39 3.12 50.66 6.01
N LEU A 40 2.93 49.99 4.88
CA LEU A 40 3.86 49.98 3.73
C LEU A 40 3.90 51.29 2.93
N SER A 41 3.31 52.37 3.47
CA SER A 41 3.48 53.74 2.98
C SER A 41 4.79 54.37 3.44
N PHE A 42 5.45 53.82 4.47
CA PHE A 42 6.82 54.16 4.84
C PHE A 42 7.78 53.79 3.69
N PRO A 43 8.82 54.59 3.38
CA PRO A 43 9.72 54.32 2.26
C PRO A 43 10.60 53.10 2.54
N LEU A 44 10.01 51.92 2.36
CA LEU A 44 10.70 50.65 2.44
C LEU A 44 11.63 50.49 1.22
N PRO A 45 12.73 49.72 1.36
CA PRO A 45 13.68 49.48 0.29
C PRO A 45 13.01 48.95 -0.99
N SER A 46 13.35 49.52 -2.14
CA SER A 46 12.77 49.12 -3.45
C SER A 46 13.13 47.71 -3.91
N ASN A 47 14.15 47.08 -3.31
CA ASN A 47 14.57 45.71 -3.61
C ASN A 47 14.20 44.72 -2.49
N LEU A 48 13.34 45.12 -1.55
CA LEU A 48 12.91 44.27 -0.46
C LEU A 48 12.19 43.02 -1.00
N LYS A 49 12.68 41.85 -0.60
CA LYS A 49 12.15 40.53 -0.94
C LYS A 49 11.60 39.80 0.29
N TYR A 50 12.20 39.99 1.45
CA TYR A 50 11.80 39.31 2.68
C TYR A 50 11.61 40.32 3.81
N LEU A 51 10.48 40.19 4.50
CA LEU A 51 10.13 41.03 5.64
C LEU A 51 9.80 40.15 6.85
N TYR A 52 10.52 40.36 7.94
CA TYR A 52 10.25 39.72 9.22
C TYR A 52 9.72 40.76 10.21
N LEU A 53 8.55 40.48 10.76
CA LEU A 53 7.83 41.31 11.73
C LEU A 53 7.46 40.47 12.97
N ASP A 54 8.21 39.40 13.22
CA ASP A 54 7.89 38.43 14.26
C ASP A 54 7.92 39.07 15.64
N SER A 55 7.09 38.58 16.57
CA SER A 55 7.13 38.95 17.98
C SER A 55 7.05 40.47 18.23
N ASN A 56 6.04 41.12 17.63
CA ASN A 56 5.62 42.48 17.93
C ASN A 56 4.27 42.43 18.67
N PRO A 57 4.27 42.29 20.02
CA PRO A 57 3.08 41.96 20.81
C PRO A 57 1.98 43.04 20.83
N ASP A 58 2.31 44.25 20.41
CA ASP A 58 1.38 45.37 20.31
C ASP A 58 0.86 45.59 18.89
N LEU A 59 1.28 44.77 17.92
CA LEU A 59 0.91 44.91 16.52
C LEU A 59 -0.57 44.56 16.32
N ILE A 60 -1.36 45.57 15.98
CA ILE A 60 -2.80 45.47 15.76
C ILE A 60 -3.10 45.56 14.27
N ASP A 61 -2.60 46.60 13.60
CA ASP A 61 -2.96 46.87 12.21
C ASP A 61 -1.78 46.69 11.27
N ILE A 62 -2.00 45.90 10.22
CA ILE A 62 -1.04 45.70 9.13
C ILE A 62 -1.69 46.10 7.82
N ASN A 63 -1.08 47.06 7.15
CA ASN A 63 -1.54 47.53 5.84
C ASN A 63 -0.38 47.51 4.85
N PHE A 64 -0.47 46.61 3.86
CA PHE A 64 0.54 46.47 2.82
C PHE A 64 0.46 47.56 1.72
N GLY A 65 -0.56 48.43 1.76
CA GLY A 65 -0.78 49.50 0.79
C GLY A 65 -0.92 48.98 -0.64
N SER A 66 -0.59 49.83 -1.61
CA SER A 66 -0.55 49.50 -3.04
C SER A 66 0.71 50.08 -3.71
N ASN A 67 1.87 49.85 -3.09
CA ASN A 67 3.15 50.42 -3.54
C ASN A 67 3.95 49.43 -4.39
N ARG A 68 4.83 49.90 -5.28
CA ARG A 68 5.76 49.07 -6.07
C ARG A 68 6.63 48.14 -5.21
N ALA A 69 6.95 48.54 -3.98
CA ALA A 69 7.70 47.67 -3.04
C ALA A 69 6.95 46.38 -2.70
N GLN A 70 5.61 46.41 -2.62
CA GLN A 70 4.76 45.25 -2.38
C GLN A 70 4.87 44.21 -3.52
N GLN A 71 5.08 44.66 -4.77
CA GLN A 71 5.11 43.79 -5.95
C GLN A 71 6.33 42.87 -6.01
N ARG A 72 7.35 43.12 -5.18
CA ARG A 72 8.61 42.36 -5.16
C ARG A 72 8.77 41.51 -3.91
N LEU A 73 7.88 41.64 -2.93
CA LEU A 73 7.95 40.86 -1.71
C LEU A 73 7.66 39.39 -2.03
N ILE A 74 8.63 38.55 -1.71
CA ILE A 74 8.62 37.09 -1.93
C ILE A 74 8.13 36.39 -0.65
N GLY A 75 8.69 36.80 0.49
CA GLY A 75 8.43 36.18 1.79
C GLY A 75 8.02 37.17 2.86
N LEU A 76 7.08 36.75 3.70
CA LEU A 76 6.58 37.51 4.84
C LEU A 76 6.46 36.61 6.06
N SER A 77 6.99 37.07 7.19
CA SER A 77 6.88 36.39 8.48
C SER A 77 6.25 37.34 9.51
N LEU A 78 5.19 36.88 10.16
CA LEU A 78 4.40 37.63 11.15
C LEU A 78 4.21 36.85 12.45
N ARG A 79 5.15 35.96 12.78
CA ARG A 79 4.97 35.00 13.87
C ARG A 79 4.72 35.67 15.20
N HIS A 80 3.98 35.00 16.07
CA HIS A 80 3.73 35.43 17.46
C HIS A 80 3.02 36.80 17.60
N ASN A 81 2.31 37.27 16.57
CA ASN A 81 1.56 38.54 16.58
C ASN A 81 0.07 38.32 16.85
N LYS A 82 -0.29 37.90 18.06
CA LYS A 82 -1.64 37.42 18.43
C LYS A 82 -2.77 38.45 18.39
N LYS A 83 -2.43 39.76 18.40
CA LYS A 83 -3.41 40.85 18.38
C LYS A 83 -3.66 41.39 16.97
N MET A 84 -2.90 40.94 15.97
CA MET A 84 -2.94 41.53 14.65
C MET A 84 -4.25 41.22 13.93
N LYS A 85 -4.67 42.16 13.10
CA LYS A 85 -5.75 42.00 12.13
C LYS A 85 -5.17 42.14 10.74
N LEU A 86 -5.28 41.09 9.95
CA LEU A 86 -4.89 41.09 8.55
C LEU A 86 -6.08 41.53 7.69
N LEU A 87 -5.94 42.67 7.03
CA LEU A 87 -6.94 43.17 6.08
C LEU A 87 -6.64 42.74 4.64
N SER A 88 -5.37 42.60 4.30
CA SER A 88 -4.89 42.17 2.99
C SER A 88 -3.53 41.52 3.11
N LEU A 89 -3.19 40.70 2.10
CA LEU A 89 -1.86 40.15 1.92
C LEU A 89 -1.42 40.40 0.47
N PRO A 90 -0.12 40.61 0.20
CA PRO A 90 0.36 40.70 -1.17
C PRO A 90 0.09 39.39 -1.94
N PRO A 91 -0.66 39.41 -3.06
CA PRO A 91 -1.15 38.19 -3.74
C PRO A 91 -0.04 37.38 -4.41
N HIS A 92 1.14 37.97 -4.61
CA HIS A 92 2.29 37.34 -5.26
C HIS A 92 3.24 36.65 -4.29
N LEU A 93 2.96 36.64 -2.99
CA LEU A 93 3.80 35.97 -2.00
C LEU A 93 3.98 34.49 -2.36
N THR A 94 5.22 34.03 -2.22
CA THR A 94 5.56 32.61 -2.37
C THR A 94 5.81 31.96 -1.01
N GLN A 95 6.20 32.74 0.00
CA GLN A 95 6.45 32.26 1.35
C GLN A 95 5.67 33.09 2.37
N LEU A 96 4.92 32.42 3.24
CA LEU A 96 4.14 33.07 4.29
C LEU A 96 4.20 32.27 5.59
N ASP A 97 4.59 32.93 6.68
CA ASP A 97 4.61 32.35 8.01
C ASP A 97 3.73 33.17 8.97
N LEU A 98 2.65 32.54 9.42
CA LEU A 98 1.68 33.07 10.38
C LEU A 98 1.59 32.18 11.64
N THR A 99 2.72 31.62 12.06
CA THR A 99 2.79 30.78 13.26
C THR A 99 2.35 31.56 14.51
N ASP A 100 1.51 30.95 15.34
CA ASP A 100 1.10 31.45 16.66
C ASP A 100 0.51 32.88 16.61
N CYS A 101 -0.40 33.10 15.65
CA CYS A 101 -1.02 34.40 15.38
C CYS A 101 -2.46 34.51 15.89
N ASN A 102 -2.95 33.49 16.62
CA ASN A 102 -4.33 33.41 17.13
C ASN A 102 -5.38 33.54 16.00
N LEU A 103 -5.07 32.98 14.82
CA LEU A 103 -5.93 33.09 13.65
C LEU A 103 -7.12 32.13 13.72
N GLN A 104 -8.28 32.65 13.35
CA GLN A 104 -9.52 31.90 13.15
C GLN A 104 -9.89 31.87 11.67
N GLN A 105 -10.75 30.94 11.27
CA GLN A 105 -11.15 30.74 9.87
C GLN A 105 -11.64 32.04 9.19
N SER A 106 -12.52 32.80 9.85
CA SER A 106 -13.10 34.04 9.29
C SER A 106 -12.04 35.10 8.94
N SER A 107 -10.90 35.10 9.65
CA SER A 107 -9.84 36.07 9.46
C SER A 107 -8.87 35.72 8.33
N ILE A 108 -8.58 34.43 8.13
CA ILE A 108 -7.48 34.01 7.25
C ILE A 108 -7.93 33.38 5.93
N LEU A 109 -9.04 32.62 5.92
CA LEU A 109 -9.48 31.88 4.73
C LEU A 109 -9.70 32.79 3.51
N PRO A 110 -10.37 33.96 3.62
CA PRO A 110 -10.58 34.84 2.48
C PRO A 110 -9.28 35.36 1.86
N LEU A 111 -8.24 35.53 2.68
CA LEU A 111 -6.95 36.07 2.24
C LEU A 111 -6.14 35.00 1.49
N LEU A 112 -6.13 33.77 1.99
CA LEU A 112 -5.36 32.66 1.41
C LEU A 112 -5.79 32.31 -0.02
N ILE A 113 -7.08 32.46 -0.35
CA ILE A 113 -7.62 32.18 -1.70
C ILE A 113 -6.89 33.02 -2.77
N SER A 114 -6.47 34.24 -2.42
CA SER A 114 -5.80 35.14 -3.37
C SER A 114 -4.31 34.80 -3.60
N LEU A 115 -3.71 33.98 -2.73
CA LEU A 115 -2.27 33.72 -2.71
C LEU A 115 -1.87 32.55 -3.62
N THR A 116 -2.18 32.69 -4.91
CA THR A 116 -2.01 31.62 -5.92
C THR A 116 -0.56 31.22 -6.20
N LYS A 117 0.42 32.01 -5.73
CA LYS A 117 1.86 31.78 -5.95
C LYS A 117 2.57 31.13 -4.77
N LEU A 118 1.85 30.79 -3.70
CA LEU A 118 2.46 30.17 -2.53
C LEU A 118 3.15 28.84 -2.87
N THR A 119 4.38 28.72 -2.38
CA THR A 119 5.16 27.48 -2.34
C THR A 119 5.42 27.03 -0.91
N HIS A 120 5.46 27.95 0.07
CA HIS A 120 5.67 27.64 1.48
C HIS A 120 4.65 28.36 2.35
N LEU A 121 3.92 27.61 3.16
CA LEU A 121 2.93 28.16 4.09
C LEU A 121 3.05 27.51 5.47
N SER A 122 3.17 28.35 6.50
CA SER A 122 3.09 27.93 7.91
C SER A 122 1.93 28.64 8.62
N LEU A 123 1.03 27.85 9.21
CA LEU A 123 -0.13 28.28 10.01
C LEU A 123 -0.13 27.59 11.39
N VAL A 124 1.05 27.23 11.89
CA VAL A 124 1.24 26.49 13.14
C VAL A 124 0.63 27.23 14.34
N ASN A 125 0.10 26.50 15.32
CA ASN A 125 -0.44 27.07 16.57
C ASN A 125 -1.54 28.12 16.33
N ASN A 126 -2.56 27.79 15.53
CA ASN A 126 -3.73 28.64 15.31
C ASN A 126 -5.02 27.87 15.68
N GLN A 127 -6.18 28.44 15.39
CA GLN A 127 -7.50 27.88 15.74
C GLN A 127 -8.27 27.45 14.49
N LEU A 128 -7.59 26.82 13.52
CA LEU A 128 -8.19 26.44 12.25
C LEU A 128 -8.79 25.04 12.32
N GLU A 129 -10.09 24.91 12.00
CA GLU A 129 -10.74 23.59 11.85
C GLU A 129 -10.79 23.10 10.40
N ARG A 130 -10.55 23.99 9.43
CA ARG A 130 -10.43 23.67 8.00
C ARG A 130 -9.53 24.67 7.27
N LEU A 131 -9.01 24.25 6.12
CA LEU A 131 -8.33 25.10 5.15
C LEU A 131 -9.30 25.51 4.03
N PRO A 132 -9.01 26.59 3.27
CA PRO A 132 -9.86 26.98 2.15
C PRO A 132 -9.61 26.06 0.95
N SER A 133 -10.58 26.00 0.03
CA SER A 133 -10.35 25.38 -1.27
C SER A 133 -9.38 26.25 -2.08
N LEU A 134 -8.29 25.63 -2.54
CA LEU A 134 -7.27 26.31 -3.32
C LEU A 134 -7.64 26.38 -4.81
N ASP A 135 -7.11 27.41 -5.46
CA ASP A 135 -7.04 27.48 -6.92
C ASP A 135 -6.10 26.39 -7.47
N GLU A 136 -6.41 25.85 -8.65
CA GLU A 136 -5.63 24.77 -9.30
C GLU A 136 -4.19 25.16 -9.66
N SER A 137 -3.94 26.46 -9.76
CA SER A 137 -2.60 27.01 -10.03
C SER A 137 -1.66 26.95 -8.82
N VAL A 138 -2.17 26.70 -7.61
CA VAL A 138 -1.35 26.65 -6.40
C VAL A 138 -0.43 25.43 -6.44
N ARG A 139 0.85 25.67 -6.16
CA ARG A 139 1.92 24.67 -6.20
C ARG A 139 2.76 24.73 -4.91
N LEU A 140 2.15 24.37 -3.79
CA LEU A 140 2.82 24.27 -2.50
C LEU A 140 3.88 23.15 -2.48
N GLU A 141 5.04 23.46 -1.94
CA GLU A 141 6.09 22.49 -1.64
C GLU A 141 6.10 22.16 -0.14
N TYR A 142 5.73 23.13 0.70
CA TYR A 142 5.73 23.03 2.15
C TYR A 142 4.42 23.55 2.74
N LEU A 143 3.75 22.71 3.52
CA LEU A 143 2.60 23.09 4.31
C LEU A 143 2.78 22.62 5.75
N ASN A 144 2.79 23.56 6.69
CA ASN A 144 2.71 23.26 8.11
C ASN A 144 1.46 23.87 8.73
N VAL A 145 0.57 23.00 9.21
CA VAL A 145 -0.68 23.37 9.87
C VAL A 145 -0.81 22.67 11.22
N SER A 146 0.34 22.33 11.81
CA SER A 146 0.39 21.67 13.12
C SER A 146 -0.24 22.51 14.23
N ASN A 147 -0.72 21.82 15.26
CA ASN A 147 -1.38 22.40 16.44
C ASN A 147 -2.53 23.34 16.05
N ASN A 148 -3.50 22.76 15.35
CA ASN A 148 -4.77 23.38 14.98
C ASN A 148 -5.91 22.41 15.36
N HIS A 149 -7.09 22.55 14.75
CA HIS A 149 -8.26 21.70 15.01
C HIS A 149 -8.76 21.01 13.74
N LEU A 150 -7.87 20.76 12.77
CA LEU A 150 -8.24 20.18 11.48
C LEU A 150 -8.72 18.74 11.63
N THR A 151 -9.82 18.39 10.98
CA THR A 151 -10.32 17.01 10.92
C THR A 151 -10.07 16.33 9.56
N TYR A 152 -9.81 17.12 8.52
CA TYR A 152 -9.66 16.68 7.13
C TYR A 152 -8.83 17.69 6.33
N ILE A 153 -8.20 17.25 5.24
CA ILE A 153 -7.48 18.08 4.27
C ILE A 153 -8.06 17.82 2.89
N GLU A 154 -8.49 18.87 2.17
CA GLU A 154 -8.98 18.73 0.80
C GLU A 154 -7.87 18.27 -0.16
N ASP A 155 -8.22 17.40 -1.09
CA ASP A 155 -7.31 16.78 -2.07
C ASP A 155 -6.51 17.80 -2.89
N ARG A 156 -7.04 19.02 -3.08
CA ARG A 156 -6.34 20.12 -3.77
C ARG A 156 -5.05 20.55 -3.05
N TRP A 157 -4.96 20.38 -1.73
CA TRP A 157 -3.74 20.63 -0.97
C TRP A 157 -2.69 19.52 -1.18
N LEU A 158 -3.11 18.32 -1.60
CA LEU A 158 -2.28 17.11 -1.66
C LEU A 158 -1.66 16.88 -3.05
N HIS A 159 -1.48 17.95 -3.81
CA HIS A 159 -0.95 17.89 -5.17
C HIS A 159 0.49 17.33 -5.25
N ARG A 160 0.94 17.01 -6.47
CA ARG A 160 2.18 16.24 -6.73
C ARG A 160 3.49 16.94 -6.36
N GLN A 161 3.47 18.26 -6.15
CA GLN A 161 4.68 19.03 -5.80
C GLN A 161 4.84 19.21 -4.29
N LEU A 162 3.84 18.85 -3.48
CA LEU A 162 3.94 18.93 -2.04
C LEU A 162 4.97 17.93 -1.52
N ARG A 163 5.98 18.43 -0.81
CA ARG A 163 7.10 17.66 -0.28
C ARG A 163 7.01 17.47 1.22
N ILE A 164 6.47 18.46 1.94
CA ILE A 164 6.33 18.39 3.39
C ILE A 164 4.89 18.78 3.75
N LEU A 165 4.25 17.90 4.51
CA LEU A 165 2.94 18.11 5.10
C LEU A 165 3.00 17.78 6.58
N ASP A 166 2.93 18.80 7.42
CA ASP A 166 2.90 18.65 8.87
C ASP A 166 1.48 18.91 9.40
N LEU A 167 0.85 17.82 9.85
CA LEU A 167 -0.50 17.78 10.42
C LEU A 167 -0.47 17.47 11.92
N THR A 168 0.69 17.53 12.58
CA THR A 168 0.81 17.14 13.98
C THR A 168 -0.15 17.92 14.89
N PHE A 169 -0.63 17.29 15.96
CA PHE A 169 -1.54 17.90 16.94
C PHE A 169 -2.80 18.52 16.31
N ASN A 170 -3.51 17.77 15.48
CA ASN A 170 -4.82 18.13 14.94
C ASN A 170 -5.89 17.13 15.43
N GLN A 171 -7.06 17.10 14.78
CA GLN A 171 -8.18 16.22 15.12
C GLN A 171 -8.49 15.21 13.99
N ILE A 172 -7.46 14.83 13.22
CA ILE A 172 -7.60 13.90 12.09
C ILE A 172 -7.81 12.48 12.62
N GLN A 173 -8.92 11.86 12.20
CA GLN A 173 -9.24 10.48 12.57
C GLN A 173 -8.91 9.47 11.47
N SER A 174 -8.97 9.87 10.20
CA SER A 174 -8.76 8.97 9.07
C SER A 174 -7.99 9.67 7.96
N LEU A 175 -7.21 8.90 7.20
CA LEU A 175 -6.42 9.35 6.06
C LEU A 175 -7.14 9.12 4.73
N GLU A 176 -8.47 8.92 4.75
CA GLU A 176 -9.31 8.73 3.55
C GLU A 176 -9.10 9.82 2.49
N PHE A 177 -8.77 11.04 2.91
CA PHE A 177 -8.46 12.17 2.01
C PHE A 177 -7.25 11.95 1.09
N PHE A 178 -6.47 10.88 1.29
CA PHE A 178 -5.44 10.48 0.34
C PHE A 178 -5.95 9.58 -0.78
N LYS A 179 -7.24 9.19 -0.80
CA LYS A 179 -7.82 8.23 -1.75
C LYS A 179 -7.47 8.55 -3.21
N ASP A 180 -7.62 9.80 -3.65
CA ASP A 180 -7.34 10.16 -5.04
C ASP A 180 -5.85 10.13 -5.35
N LYS A 181 -5.00 10.49 -4.38
CA LYS A 181 -3.54 10.37 -4.50
C LYS A 181 -3.09 8.92 -4.60
N LEU A 182 -3.70 8.04 -3.80
CA LEU A 182 -3.48 6.58 -3.83
C LEU A 182 -3.89 5.98 -5.18
N ASN A 183 -5.07 6.35 -5.69
CA ASN A 183 -5.55 5.87 -6.99
C ASN A 183 -4.62 6.28 -8.13
N MET A 184 -4.08 7.50 -8.12
CA MET A 184 -3.08 7.94 -9.12
C MET A 184 -1.79 7.10 -9.09
N THR A 185 -1.28 6.76 -7.90
CA THR A 185 -0.07 5.92 -7.78
C THR A 185 -0.29 4.48 -8.25
N SER A 186 -1.50 3.93 -8.05
CA SER A 186 -1.85 2.59 -8.54
C SER A 186 -1.89 2.53 -10.08
N TYR A 187 -2.39 3.58 -10.73
CA TYR A 187 -2.44 3.66 -12.19
C TYR A 187 -1.04 3.64 -12.82
N ILE A 188 -0.08 4.35 -12.21
CA ILE A 188 1.32 4.40 -12.68
C ILE A 188 1.99 3.02 -12.58
N ASN A 189 1.73 2.30 -11.49
CA ASN A 189 2.28 0.95 -11.28
C ASN A 189 1.64 -0.10 -12.19
N HIS A 190 0.38 0.09 -12.59
CA HIS A 190 -0.31 -0.79 -13.54
C HIS A 190 -0.06 -0.43 -15.02
N SER A 191 0.36 0.81 -15.33
CA SER A 191 0.61 1.27 -16.69
C SER A 191 2.01 0.95 -17.24
N SER A 192 2.87 0.20 -16.54
CA SER A 192 4.18 -0.18 -17.08
C SER A 192 4.38 -1.70 -17.16
N ALA A 193 3.87 -2.29 -18.23
CA ALA A 193 4.52 -3.43 -18.88
C ALA A 193 4.71 -3.25 -20.39
N ASP A 194 3.97 -2.36 -21.08
CA ASP A 194 4.01 -2.31 -22.55
C ASP A 194 4.02 -0.94 -23.25
N ASP A 195 3.91 0.20 -22.56
CA ASP A 195 3.94 1.52 -23.24
C ASP A 195 5.27 2.25 -23.04
N TYR A 196 6.15 2.13 -24.03
CA TYR A 196 7.52 2.65 -24.02
C TYR A 196 7.58 4.05 -24.65
N HIS A 197 6.73 4.96 -24.20
CA HIS A 197 6.89 6.39 -24.42
C HIS A 197 6.11 7.14 -23.36
N ASP A 198 6.76 7.52 -22.26
CA ASP A 198 6.52 8.81 -21.62
C ASP A 198 7.54 9.10 -20.51
N GLN A 199 7.71 10.39 -20.24
CA GLN A 199 8.67 10.99 -19.33
C GLN A 199 8.82 10.21 -18.03
N ILE A 200 10.07 10.01 -17.58
CA ILE A 200 10.36 9.59 -16.20
C ILE A 200 9.81 10.68 -15.29
N ILE A 201 8.57 10.52 -14.82
CA ILE A 201 7.98 11.37 -13.79
C ILE A 201 8.67 10.97 -12.50
N VAL A 202 9.67 11.75 -12.08
CA VAL A 202 10.25 11.62 -10.75
C VAL A 202 9.21 12.19 -9.77
N GLU A 203 8.35 11.32 -9.24
CA GLU A 203 7.51 11.69 -8.12
C GLU A 203 8.40 12.00 -6.91
N HIS A 204 8.19 13.16 -6.30
CA HIS A 204 8.91 13.52 -5.09
C HIS A 204 8.27 12.80 -3.90
N VAL A 205 9.11 12.32 -2.99
CA VAL A 205 8.63 11.67 -1.78
C VAL A 205 8.02 12.72 -0.84
N LEU A 206 6.76 12.50 -0.43
CA LEU A 206 6.07 13.37 0.53
C LEU A 206 6.45 12.97 1.95
N GLN A 207 7.04 13.90 2.71
CA GLN A 207 7.21 13.76 4.16
C GLN A 207 5.92 14.18 4.87
N LEU A 208 5.35 13.25 5.62
CA LEU A 208 4.11 13.42 6.35
C LEU A 208 4.36 13.30 7.85
N PHE A 209 3.79 14.21 8.63
CA PHE A 209 3.81 14.18 10.09
C PHE A 209 2.37 14.16 10.63
N LEU A 210 2.07 13.22 11.53
CA LEU A 210 0.71 12.92 12.00
C LEU A 210 0.58 12.80 13.52
N TYR A 211 1.68 12.85 14.28
CA TYR A 211 1.68 12.66 15.73
C TYR A 211 0.72 13.63 16.43
N GLY A 212 0.06 13.16 17.50
CA GLY A 212 -0.90 13.97 18.26
C GLY A 212 -2.29 14.07 17.64
N ASN A 213 -2.60 13.29 16.60
CA ASN A 213 -3.94 13.13 16.05
C ASN A 213 -4.66 11.88 16.59
N PRO A 214 -5.99 11.89 16.75
CA PRO A 214 -6.80 10.74 17.17
C PRO A 214 -7.04 9.73 16.03
N LEU A 215 -5.96 9.23 15.42
CA LEU A 215 -6.03 8.34 14.25
C LEU A 215 -6.73 7.01 14.57
N LYS A 216 -7.63 6.60 13.67
CA LYS A 216 -8.18 5.26 13.60
C LYS A 216 -7.21 4.33 12.86
N CYS A 217 -7.19 3.08 13.29
CA CYS A 217 -6.38 2.01 12.69
C CYS A 217 -7.15 1.37 11.55
N ASP A 218 -7.49 2.18 10.56
CA ASP A 218 -8.33 1.77 9.44
C ASP A 218 -7.48 1.40 8.21
N CYS A 219 -8.17 1.00 7.14
CA CYS A 219 -7.52 0.62 5.91
C CYS A 219 -6.76 1.76 5.23
N TRP A 220 -7.10 3.02 5.49
CA TRP A 220 -6.40 4.16 4.90
C TRP A 220 -5.05 4.36 5.54
N LEU A 221 -4.94 4.17 6.86
CA LEU A 221 -3.64 4.10 7.52
C LEU A 221 -2.78 2.96 6.94
N GLY A 222 -3.38 1.77 6.74
CA GLY A 222 -2.71 0.64 6.10
C GLY A 222 -2.18 0.97 4.70
N ALA A 223 -3.01 1.59 3.85
CA ALA A 223 -2.62 1.97 2.51
C ALA A 223 -1.46 2.99 2.47
N ILE A 224 -1.45 3.95 3.39
CA ILE A 224 -0.35 4.92 3.48
C ILE A 224 0.93 4.26 4.00
N LEU A 225 0.83 3.30 4.93
CA LEU A 225 1.98 2.51 5.39
C LEU A 225 2.57 1.66 4.28
N ASP A 226 1.74 1.08 3.41
CA ASP A 226 2.19 0.27 2.26
C ASP A 226 2.90 1.12 1.20
N LEU A 227 2.58 2.42 1.09
CA LEU A 227 3.32 3.37 0.24
C LEU A 227 4.65 3.84 0.85
N SER A 228 4.87 3.61 2.14
CA SER A 228 6.05 4.05 2.86
C SER A 228 7.20 3.04 2.74
N PRO A 229 8.45 3.49 2.47
CA PRO A 229 8.92 4.88 2.35
C PRO A 229 8.98 5.42 0.90
N SER A 230 8.46 4.67 -0.08
CA SER A 230 8.70 4.90 -1.50
C SER A 230 8.05 6.19 -2.03
N THR A 231 6.79 6.45 -1.66
CA THR A 231 6.03 7.61 -2.15
C THR A 231 5.72 8.59 -1.03
N ILE A 232 5.42 8.07 0.16
CA ILE A 232 5.11 8.85 1.36
C ILE A 232 6.01 8.35 2.48
N ILE A 233 6.66 9.25 3.22
CA ILE A 233 7.41 8.92 4.43
C ILE A 233 6.65 9.51 5.62
N ILE A 234 6.06 8.65 6.45
CA ILE A 234 5.55 9.06 7.76
C ILE A 234 6.75 9.24 8.68
N SER A 235 7.16 10.49 8.86
CA SER A 235 8.43 10.84 9.50
C SER A 235 8.40 10.63 11.02
N ASP A 236 7.22 10.68 11.63
CA ASP A 236 6.94 10.46 13.05
C ASP A 236 6.21 9.14 13.34
N LEU A 237 6.34 8.15 12.44
CA LEU A 237 5.69 6.84 12.54
C LEU A 237 5.87 6.16 13.92
N HIS A 238 7.06 6.30 14.49
CA HIS A 238 7.42 5.73 15.80
C HIS A 238 6.64 6.32 16.99
N LEU A 239 6.00 7.48 16.80
CA LEU A 239 5.15 8.13 17.81
C LEU A 239 3.67 7.83 17.62
N LEU A 240 3.27 7.24 16.48
CA LEU A 240 1.87 7.00 16.18
C LEU A 240 1.33 5.82 16.98
N GLN A 241 0.12 6.02 17.50
CA GLN A 241 -0.57 5.03 18.31
C GLN A 241 -2.01 4.86 17.85
N CYS A 242 -2.52 3.69 18.18
CA CYS A 242 -3.74 3.11 17.67
C CYS A 242 -4.43 2.41 18.84
N HIS A 243 -5.43 3.04 19.45
CA HIS A 243 -6.02 2.59 20.73
C HIS A 243 -4.95 2.25 21.79
N SER A 244 -3.96 3.14 21.96
CA SER A 244 -2.81 2.97 22.86
C SER A 244 -1.83 1.83 22.48
N ARG A 245 -1.93 1.26 21.28
CA ARG A 245 -0.91 0.38 20.71
C ARG A 245 -0.07 1.11 19.67
N PRO A 246 1.27 0.97 19.68
CA PRO A 246 2.10 1.52 18.61
C PRO A 246 1.68 0.98 17.25
N VAL A 247 1.59 1.84 16.24
CA VAL A 247 1.20 1.44 14.86
C VAL A 247 2.17 0.41 14.28
N LEU A 248 3.46 0.51 14.63
CA LEU A 248 4.51 -0.43 14.20
C LEU A 248 4.28 -1.88 14.66
N ASP A 249 3.50 -2.08 15.72
CA ASP A 249 3.20 -3.42 16.26
C ASP A 249 1.96 -4.04 15.61
N ILE A 250 1.22 -3.28 14.79
CA ILE A 250 -0.02 -3.73 14.16
C ILE A 250 0.31 -4.32 12.79
N PRO A 251 -0.03 -5.59 12.54
CA PRO A 251 0.11 -6.18 11.20
C PRO A 251 -0.68 -5.38 10.16
N HIS A 252 -0.04 -5.03 9.03
CA HIS A 252 -0.68 -4.21 7.99
C HIS A 252 -1.99 -4.84 7.47
N ASN A 253 -2.07 -6.17 7.44
CA ASN A 253 -3.24 -6.92 7.01
C ASN A 253 -4.42 -6.91 8.00
N GLU A 254 -4.26 -6.34 9.20
CA GLU A 254 -5.32 -6.12 10.19
C GLU A 254 -5.91 -4.71 10.12
N LEU A 255 -5.25 -3.79 9.41
CA LEU A 255 -5.73 -2.42 9.16
C LEU A 255 -6.83 -2.45 8.09
N LEU A 256 -8.08 -2.56 8.53
CA LEU A 256 -9.25 -2.71 7.66
C LEU A 256 -10.30 -1.64 7.98
N CYS A 257 -11.02 -1.20 6.95
CA CYS A 257 -12.16 -0.30 7.09
C CYS A 257 -13.43 -1.12 7.28
N ALA A 258 -14.19 -0.82 8.33
CA ALA A 258 -15.52 -1.37 8.52
C ALA A 258 -16.54 -0.64 7.66
N TYR A 259 -17.54 -1.35 7.15
CA TYR A 259 -18.62 -0.75 6.38
C TYR A 259 -19.98 -1.38 6.71
N SER A 260 -21.04 -0.58 6.62
CA SER A 260 -22.43 -1.05 6.76
C SER A 260 -23.14 -1.18 5.41
N ARG A 261 -22.77 -0.36 4.42
CA ARG A 261 -23.25 -0.44 3.04
C ARG A 261 -22.12 -0.11 2.07
N HIS A 262 -22.08 -0.81 0.94
CA HIS A 262 -21.16 -0.55 -0.14
C HIS A 262 -21.84 -0.76 -1.49
N CYS A 263 -21.65 0.19 -2.41
CA CYS A 263 -21.96 0.03 -3.83
C CYS A 263 -20.65 0.14 -4.61
N ALA A 264 -20.35 -0.87 -5.43
CA ALA A 264 -19.17 -0.84 -6.29
C ALA A 264 -19.33 0.24 -7.38
N SER A 265 -18.24 0.93 -7.72
CA SER A 265 -18.25 2.09 -8.63
C SER A 265 -18.61 1.75 -10.08
N ASP A 266 -18.46 0.49 -10.47
CA ASP A 266 -18.83 -0.05 -11.79
C ASP A 266 -20.31 -0.45 -11.89
N CYS A 267 -21.07 -0.31 -10.81
CA CYS A 267 -22.47 -0.72 -10.81
C CYS A 267 -23.43 0.41 -11.24
N SER A 268 -24.22 0.14 -12.27
CA SER A 268 -25.16 1.11 -12.87
C SER A 268 -26.48 1.29 -12.11
N CYS A 269 -26.73 0.55 -11.03
CA CYS A 269 -28.06 0.42 -10.40
C CYS A 269 -28.06 0.70 -8.89
N CYS A 270 -27.18 1.56 -8.38
CA CYS A 270 -27.04 1.82 -6.93
C CYS A 270 -28.31 2.37 -6.24
N ASP A 271 -29.29 2.89 -6.99
CA ASP A 271 -30.55 3.46 -6.45
C ASP A 271 -31.72 2.45 -6.41
N PHE A 272 -31.52 1.19 -6.83
CA PHE A 272 -32.59 0.19 -6.89
C PHE A 272 -32.38 -0.95 -5.88
N GLU A 273 -33.41 -1.24 -5.07
CA GLU A 273 -33.38 -2.33 -4.07
C GLU A 273 -33.18 -3.73 -4.68
N ALA A 274 -33.54 -3.93 -5.96
CA ALA A 274 -33.41 -5.20 -6.67
C ALA A 274 -32.04 -5.37 -7.36
N CYS A 275 -30.98 -4.76 -6.82
CA CYS A 275 -29.64 -4.83 -7.41
C CYS A 275 -28.66 -5.62 -6.52
N ASP A 276 -28.05 -6.66 -7.10
CA ASP A 276 -26.99 -7.47 -6.47
C ASP A 276 -25.73 -6.67 -6.07
N CYS A 277 -25.62 -5.40 -6.48
CA CYS A 277 -24.51 -4.52 -6.14
C CYS A 277 -24.70 -3.74 -4.83
N HIS A 278 -25.93 -3.60 -4.35
CA HIS A 278 -26.18 -2.87 -3.10
C HIS A 278 -25.90 -3.81 -1.92
N SER A 279 -24.62 -3.98 -1.62
CA SER A 279 -24.19 -4.85 -0.53
C SER A 279 -24.40 -4.16 0.82
N VAL A 280 -25.35 -4.68 1.59
CA VAL A 280 -25.57 -4.30 2.99
C VAL A 280 -24.86 -5.32 3.86
N CYS A 281 -24.07 -4.85 4.83
CA CYS A 281 -23.49 -5.75 5.82
C CYS A 281 -24.64 -6.41 6.60
N PRO A 282 -24.75 -7.75 6.63
CA PRO A 282 -25.88 -8.39 7.30
C PRO A 282 -25.91 -8.09 8.80
N SER A 283 -27.09 -8.19 9.42
CA SER A 283 -27.23 -8.07 10.88
C SER A 283 -26.40 -9.13 11.60
N ASP A 284 -25.84 -8.77 12.75
CA ASP A 284 -24.95 -9.61 13.56
C ASP A 284 -23.66 -10.06 12.85
N CYS A 285 -23.31 -9.39 11.76
CA CYS A 285 -22.04 -9.58 11.05
C CYS A 285 -21.13 -8.36 11.18
N SER A 286 -19.83 -8.61 11.00
CA SER A 286 -18.80 -7.61 10.79
C SER A 286 -18.30 -7.68 9.35
N CYS A 287 -18.36 -6.55 8.64
CA CYS A 287 -17.89 -6.47 7.26
C CYS A 287 -16.77 -5.45 7.17
N SER A 288 -15.68 -5.85 6.50
CA SER A 288 -14.45 -5.07 6.44
C SER A 288 -13.71 -5.23 5.12
N HIS A 289 -12.92 -4.23 4.76
CA HIS A 289 -12.15 -4.24 3.52
C HIS A 289 -10.81 -3.51 3.67
N ASP A 290 -9.85 -3.80 2.79
CA ASP A 290 -8.67 -2.97 2.57
C ASP A 290 -8.99 -1.76 1.67
N ALA A 291 -8.11 -0.76 1.60
CA ALA A 291 -8.40 0.48 0.88
C ALA A 291 -8.68 0.29 -0.62
N GLN A 292 -8.09 -0.76 -1.21
CA GLN A 292 -8.21 -1.11 -2.62
C GLN A 292 -9.35 -2.10 -2.91
N TRP A 293 -10.10 -2.55 -1.90
CA TRP A 293 -11.10 -3.62 -2.02
C TRP A 293 -10.56 -4.94 -2.58
N SER A 294 -9.23 -5.13 -2.56
CA SER A 294 -8.55 -6.36 -2.99
C SER A 294 -8.77 -7.51 -1.99
N ARG A 295 -9.06 -7.13 -0.74
CA ARG A 295 -9.44 -8.02 0.35
C ARG A 295 -10.72 -7.49 0.97
N HIS A 296 -11.80 -8.22 0.74
CA HIS A 296 -13.13 -7.95 1.24
C HIS A 296 -13.60 -9.12 2.11
N ILE A 297 -13.88 -8.85 3.38
CA ILE A 297 -14.12 -9.84 4.43
C ILE A 297 -15.51 -9.63 5.02
N VAL A 298 -16.30 -10.70 5.10
CA VAL A 298 -17.55 -10.73 5.87
C VAL A 298 -17.43 -11.84 6.90
N LYS A 299 -17.55 -11.48 8.18
CA LYS A 299 -17.56 -12.43 9.30
C LYS A 299 -18.86 -12.36 10.07
N CYS A 300 -19.55 -13.48 10.19
CA CYS A 300 -20.81 -13.64 10.91
C CYS A 300 -20.72 -14.81 11.91
N PRO A 301 -19.75 -14.83 12.83
CA PRO A 301 -19.69 -15.89 13.82
C PRO A 301 -20.90 -15.80 14.75
N GLN A 302 -21.53 -16.93 15.09
CA GLN A 302 -22.64 -16.97 16.05
C GLN A 302 -23.86 -16.09 15.67
N ALA A 303 -24.04 -15.78 14.38
CA ALA A 303 -25.17 -15.00 13.88
C ALA A 303 -26.49 -15.80 13.77
N ASN A 304 -26.55 -17.01 14.36
CA ASN A 304 -27.70 -17.91 14.35
C ASN A 304 -28.23 -18.22 12.94
N LEU A 305 -27.32 -18.28 11.96
CA LEU A 305 -27.67 -18.51 10.55
C LEU A 305 -28.06 -19.98 10.34
N SER A 306 -29.20 -20.21 9.67
CA SER A 306 -29.60 -21.55 9.21
C SER A 306 -29.25 -21.83 7.75
N ASN A 307 -28.96 -20.77 6.98
CA ASN A 307 -28.66 -20.83 5.55
C ASN A 307 -27.67 -19.72 5.16
N ILE A 308 -26.96 -19.93 4.04
CA ILE A 308 -26.12 -18.89 3.43
C ILE A 308 -27.01 -17.85 2.73
N HIS A 309 -26.84 -16.57 3.06
CA HIS A 309 -27.62 -15.48 2.47
C HIS A 309 -27.23 -15.21 1.00
N ILE A 310 -28.22 -14.98 0.13
CA ILE A 310 -28.00 -14.72 -1.31
C ILE A 310 -27.43 -13.31 -1.57
N LEU A 311 -27.75 -12.35 -0.69
CA LEU A 311 -27.38 -10.93 -0.82
C LEU A 311 -25.96 -10.62 -0.32
N LEU A 312 -25.00 -11.49 -0.60
CA LEU A 312 -23.59 -11.21 -0.32
C LEU A 312 -22.99 -10.31 -1.42
N PRO A 313 -22.03 -9.43 -1.10
CA PRO A 313 -21.31 -8.65 -2.11
C PRO A 313 -20.60 -9.56 -3.12
N GLN A 314 -20.62 -9.21 -4.42
CA GLN A 314 -19.91 -9.97 -5.46
C GLN A 314 -18.38 -9.94 -5.27
N THR A 315 -17.85 -8.85 -4.72
CA THR A 315 -16.42 -8.62 -4.50
C THR A 315 -15.85 -9.35 -3.28
N ILE A 316 -16.68 -10.09 -2.52
CA ILE A 316 -16.24 -10.78 -1.32
C ILE A 316 -15.08 -11.74 -1.61
N THR A 317 -14.06 -11.71 -0.74
CA THR A 317 -12.86 -12.56 -0.85
C THR A 317 -12.74 -13.57 0.28
N GLU A 318 -13.23 -13.23 1.46
CA GLU A 318 -13.20 -14.06 2.65
C GLU A 318 -14.59 -14.05 3.30
N LEU A 319 -15.22 -15.22 3.42
CA LEU A 319 -16.51 -15.39 4.07
C LEU A 319 -16.35 -16.32 5.27
N ASP A 320 -16.76 -15.85 6.44
CA ASP A 320 -16.62 -16.57 7.70
C ASP A 320 -17.98 -16.72 8.40
N TYR A 321 -18.52 -17.93 8.36
CA TYR A 321 -19.78 -18.34 8.97
C TYR A 321 -19.57 -19.40 10.06
N GLU A 322 -18.41 -19.37 10.73
CA GLU A 322 -18.14 -20.27 11.85
C GLU A 322 -19.23 -20.19 12.94
N GLU A 323 -19.52 -21.31 13.58
CA GLU A 323 -20.37 -21.37 14.77
C GLU A 323 -21.80 -20.87 14.51
N ASN A 324 -22.42 -21.41 13.46
CA ASN A 324 -23.82 -21.18 13.09
C ASN A 324 -24.59 -22.50 13.04
N ASN A 325 -25.86 -22.45 12.60
CA ASN A 325 -26.76 -23.59 12.51
C ASN A 325 -27.01 -24.01 11.07
N ILE A 326 -26.03 -23.84 10.17
CA ILE A 326 -26.21 -24.14 8.75
C ILE A 326 -26.21 -25.65 8.54
N GLU A 327 -27.30 -26.18 8.01
CA GLU A 327 -27.46 -27.61 7.72
C GLU A 327 -27.23 -27.94 6.25
N HIS A 328 -27.63 -27.03 5.36
CA HIS A 328 -27.61 -27.24 3.92
C HIS A 328 -27.04 -26.04 3.18
N ILE A 329 -26.21 -26.32 2.18
CA ILE A 329 -25.73 -25.32 1.22
C ILE A 329 -26.56 -25.48 -0.04
N LYS A 330 -27.32 -24.45 -0.41
CA LYS A 330 -28.10 -24.49 -1.67
C LYS A 330 -27.14 -24.52 -2.86
N PRO A 331 -27.40 -25.36 -3.88
CA PRO A 331 -26.67 -25.30 -5.14
C PRO A 331 -26.62 -23.88 -5.68
N PHE A 332 -25.50 -23.48 -6.27
CA PHE A 332 -25.32 -22.17 -6.91
C PHE A 332 -25.40 -20.93 -5.99
N VAL A 333 -25.42 -21.08 -4.66
CA VAL A 333 -25.48 -19.92 -3.74
C VAL A 333 -24.29 -18.96 -3.88
N PHE A 334 -23.15 -19.45 -4.37
CA PHE A 334 -21.94 -18.66 -4.64
C PHE A 334 -21.83 -18.16 -6.08
N VAL A 335 -22.89 -18.23 -6.88
CA VAL A 335 -22.88 -17.65 -8.24
C VAL A 335 -22.58 -16.16 -8.17
N GLY A 336 -21.70 -15.70 -9.07
CA GLY A 336 -21.21 -14.32 -9.11
C GLY A 336 -20.17 -13.98 -8.03
N LYS A 337 -19.86 -14.88 -7.10
CA LYS A 337 -18.83 -14.66 -6.05
C LYS A 337 -17.45 -15.10 -6.51
N THR A 338 -17.04 -14.62 -7.69
CA THR A 338 -15.80 -15.05 -8.34
C THR A 338 -14.55 -14.64 -7.59
N SER A 339 -14.62 -13.63 -6.71
CA SER A 339 -13.48 -13.18 -5.92
C SER A 339 -13.26 -13.99 -4.63
N LEU A 340 -14.18 -14.90 -4.28
CA LEU A 340 -14.14 -15.68 -3.04
C LEU A 340 -12.94 -16.64 -3.03
N LYS A 341 -12.03 -16.45 -2.07
CA LYS A 341 -10.79 -17.22 -1.89
C LYS A 341 -10.83 -18.06 -0.62
N LYS A 342 -11.51 -17.62 0.44
CA LYS A 342 -11.60 -18.35 1.71
C LYS A 342 -13.04 -18.46 2.17
N LEU A 343 -13.45 -19.67 2.54
CA LEU A 343 -14.78 -19.96 3.07
C LEU A 343 -14.64 -20.77 4.37
N ASN A 344 -15.08 -20.18 5.47
CA ASN A 344 -15.13 -20.85 6.77
C ASN A 344 -16.58 -21.21 7.12
N LEU A 345 -16.83 -22.52 7.24
CA LEU A 345 -18.11 -23.13 7.62
C LEU A 345 -17.91 -24.08 8.81
N ALA A 346 -16.87 -23.86 9.61
CA ALA A 346 -16.60 -24.67 10.78
C ALA A 346 -17.73 -24.57 11.82
N LYS A 347 -17.88 -25.60 12.66
CA LYS A 347 -18.88 -25.63 13.76
C LYS A 347 -20.29 -25.30 13.29
N ASN A 348 -20.73 -25.97 12.22
CA ASN A 348 -22.10 -25.91 11.73
C ASN A 348 -22.71 -27.32 11.80
N ASN A 349 -23.90 -27.49 11.23
CA ASN A 349 -24.63 -28.76 11.21
C ASN A 349 -24.66 -29.36 9.80
N LEU A 350 -23.61 -29.11 9.00
CA LEU A 350 -23.61 -29.48 7.58
C LEU A 350 -23.70 -31.00 7.38
N GLN A 351 -24.54 -31.39 6.42
CA GLN A 351 -24.79 -32.77 6.01
C GLN A 351 -24.78 -32.91 4.49
N ASN A 352 -24.42 -34.10 3.99
CA ASN A 352 -24.57 -34.50 2.59
C ASN A 352 -24.08 -33.46 1.55
N LEU A 353 -22.77 -33.20 1.52
CA LEU A 353 -22.19 -32.28 0.53
C LEU A 353 -22.21 -32.86 -0.89
N THR A 354 -22.56 -32.02 -1.87
CA THR A 354 -22.47 -32.31 -3.32
C THR A 354 -21.60 -31.27 -4.02
N ASN A 355 -21.10 -31.59 -5.22
CA ASN A 355 -20.09 -30.77 -5.89
C ASN A 355 -20.62 -29.39 -6.33
N ASP A 356 -21.85 -29.35 -6.83
CA ASP A 356 -22.59 -28.18 -7.30
C ASP A 356 -22.81 -27.11 -6.20
N MET A 357 -22.71 -27.47 -4.93
CA MET A 357 -22.74 -26.52 -3.81
C MET A 357 -21.56 -25.55 -3.82
N PHE A 358 -20.38 -25.98 -4.27
CA PHE A 358 -19.15 -25.17 -4.21
C PHE A 358 -18.64 -24.72 -5.57
N CYS A 359 -18.98 -25.41 -6.68
CA CYS A 359 -18.38 -25.14 -7.99
C CYS A 359 -18.51 -23.69 -8.50
N ALA A 360 -19.52 -22.95 -8.03
CA ALA A 360 -19.67 -21.53 -8.36
C ALA A 360 -18.57 -20.65 -7.72
N ALA A 361 -18.00 -21.06 -6.59
CA ALA A 361 -16.84 -20.44 -5.95
C ALA A 361 -15.52 -20.94 -6.57
N SER A 362 -15.39 -20.78 -7.89
CA SER A 362 -14.31 -21.39 -8.68
C SER A 362 -12.88 -20.99 -8.28
N ASN A 363 -12.71 -19.81 -7.67
CA ASN A 363 -11.42 -19.28 -7.19
C ASN A 363 -11.13 -19.60 -5.72
N LEU A 364 -11.95 -20.44 -5.07
CA LEU A 364 -11.77 -20.83 -3.68
C LEU A 364 -10.41 -21.53 -3.49
N ARG A 365 -9.66 -21.08 -2.49
CA ARG A 365 -8.32 -21.59 -2.14
C ARG A 365 -8.31 -22.32 -0.81
N GLU A 366 -9.14 -21.88 0.13
CA GLU A 366 -9.24 -22.47 1.46
C GLU A 366 -10.69 -22.68 1.84
N LEU A 367 -11.00 -23.91 2.27
CA LEU A 367 -12.33 -24.32 2.73
C LEU A 367 -12.21 -24.95 4.12
N ASN A 368 -12.87 -24.39 5.12
CA ASN A 368 -12.93 -24.97 6.46
C ASN A 368 -14.30 -25.58 6.72
N LEU A 369 -14.33 -26.89 6.94
CA LEU A 369 -15.52 -27.71 7.23
C LEU A 369 -15.39 -28.44 8.58
N SER A 370 -14.40 -28.07 9.38
CA SER A 370 -14.13 -28.71 10.66
C SER A 370 -15.31 -28.59 11.62
N GLN A 371 -15.42 -29.55 12.54
CA GLN A 371 -16.41 -29.55 13.61
C GLN A 371 -17.86 -29.52 13.09
N ASN A 372 -18.12 -30.10 11.92
CA ASN A 372 -19.46 -30.45 11.46
C ASN A 372 -19.72 -31.93 11.79
N PRO A 373 -20.49 -32.25 12.84
CA PRO A 373 -20.53 -33.59 13.43
C PRO A 373 -21.10 -34.65 12.49
N ASP A 374 -22.02 -34.27 11.58
CA ASP A 374 -22.67 -35.20 10.68
C ASP A 374 -21.95 -35.36 9.32
N LEU A 375 -20.81 -34.68 9.14
CA LEU A 375 -20.04 -34.65 7.89
C LEU A 375 -19.11 -35.88 7.70
N ILE A 376 -19.22 -36.88 8.58
CA ILE A 376 -18.36 -38.08 8.74
C ILE A 376 -18.15 -38.89 7.44
N LYS A 377 -18.92 -38.64 6.37
CA LYS A 377 -18.89 -39.40 5.09
C LYS A 377 -18.25 -38.68 3.90
N VAL A 378 -17.69 -37.47 4.05
CA VAL A 378 -17.15 -36.69 2.91
C VAL A 378 -15.95 -37.36 2.21
N PHE A 379 -15.25 -38.28 2.88
CA PHE A 379 -13.92 -38.76 2.42
C PHE A 379 -13.91 -39.96 1.48
N GLN A 380 -15.06 -40.52 1.11
CA GLN A 380 -15.06 -41.60 0.12
C GLN A 380 -14.84 -41.08 -1.31
N ASN A 381 -15.26 -39.83 -1.63
CA ASN A 381 -15.25 -39.28 -2.99
C ASN A 381 -14.77 -37.80 -3.06
N MET A 382 -13.68 -37.45 -2.35
CA MET A 382 -13.16 -36.06 -2.29
C MET A 382 -12.83 -35.45 -3.67
N ASN A 383 -12.31 -36.26 -4.59
CA ASN A 383 -11.95 -35.80 -5.94
C ASN A 383 -13.19 -35.41 -6.75
N ASP A 384 -14.31 -36.13 -6.59
CA ASP A 384 -15.55 -35.81 -7.28
C ASP A 384 -16.25 -34.61 -6.64
N LEU A 385 -16.22 -34.53 -5.30
CA LEU A 385 -16.85 -33.46 -4.54
C LEU A 385 -16.21 -32.10 -4.82
N PHE A 386 -14.88 -32.03 -4.87
CA PHE A 386 -14.12 -30.77 -5.02
C PHE A 386 -13.40 -30.64 -6.36
N GLY A 387 -13.66 -31.51 -7.33
CA GLY A 387 -12.96 -31.56 -8.61
C GLY A 387 -13.11 -30.30 -9.47
N CYS A 388 -14.23 -29.59 -9.35
CA CYS A 388 -14.45 -28.32 -10.03
C CYS A 388 -13.66 -27.15 -9.42
N LEU A 389 -13.20 -27.25 -8.17
CA LEU A 389 -12.45 -26.21 -7.46
C LEU A 389 -10.96 -26.32 -7.79
N LYS A 390 -10.58 -25.87 -9.00
CA LYS A 390 -9.22 -26.01 -9.54
C LYS A 390 -8.14 -25.32 -8.70
N TYR A 391 -8.49 -24.22 -8.04
CA TYR A 391 -7.56 -23.43 -7.22
C TYR A 391 -7.57 -23.79 -5.73
N LEU A 392 -8.35 -24.80 -5.32
CA LEU A 392 -8.42 -25.22 -3.93
C LEU A 392 -7.06 -25.77 -3.48
N GLN A 393 -6.49 -25.12 -2.49
CA GLN A 393 -5.18 -25.45 -1.93
C GLN A 393 -5.32 -26.14 -0.59
N HIS A 394 -6.30 -25.75 0.22
CA HIS A 394 -6.41 -26.19 1.60
C HIS A 394 -7.84 -26.55 1.97
N ILE A 395 -8.01 -27.68 2.65
CA ILE A 395 -9.26 -28.08 3.29
C ILE A 395 -8.97 -28.34 4.76
N ILE A 396 -9.70 -27.70 5.67
CA ILE A 396 -9.57 -27.87 7.11
C ILE A 396 -10.76 -28.66 7.61
N LEU A 397 -10.48 -29.73 8.35
CA LEU A 397 -11.44 -30.74 8.82
C LEU A 397 -11.11 -31.13 10.26
N SER A 398 -12.00 -31.84 10.93
CA SER A 398 -11.73 -32.45 12.24
C SER A 398 -11.23 -33.88 12.09
N LYS A 399 -10.42 -34.35 13.05
CA LYS A 399 -9.81 -35.71 13.00
C LYS A 399 -10.85 -36.82 12.93
N ASP A 400 -11.96 -36.67 13.65
CA ASP A 400 -13.10 -37.57 13.67
C ASP A 400 -13.87 -37.63 12.34
N GLN A 401 -13.79 -36.57 11.53
CA GLN A 401 -14.37 -36.56 10.19
C GLN A 401 -13.52 -37.39 9.20
N ILE A 402 -12.23 -37.60 9.48
CA ILE A 402 -11.33 -38.38 8.63
C ILE A 402 -11.37 -39.84 9.08
N ASN A 403 -11.99 -40.69 8.28
CA ASN A 403 -12.03 -42.13 8.55
C ASN A 403 -10.60 -42.70 8.48
N ASN A 404 -10.19 -43.54 9.45
CA ASN A 404 -8.82 -44.11 9.61
C ASN A 404 -8.38 -45.08 8.50
N LYS A 405 -8.73 -44.84 7.24
CA LYS A 405 -8.37 -45.67 6.09
C LYS A 405 -7.49 -44.88 5.12
N GLU A 406 -6.43 -45.55 4.67
CA GLU A 406 -5.46 -45.31 3.56
C GLU A 406 -5.69 -44.14 2.58
N PRO A 407 -4.62 -43.62 1.95
CA PRO A 407 -4.42 -42.18 1.72
C PRO A 407 -5.58 -41.53 0.96
N ILE A 408 -6.03 -40.39 1.50
CA ILE A 408 -7.15 -39.55 1.03
C ILE A 408 -7.09 -39.26 -0.48
N SER A 409 -5.88 -39.28 -1.07
CA SER A 409 -5.54 -39.36 -2.49
C SER A 409 -4.05 -38.99 -2.62
N ASN A 410 -3.36 -39.37 -3.71
CA ASN A 410 -2.00 -38.88 -4.02
C ASN A 410 -1.95 -37.36 -4.20
N GLU A 411 -3.10 -36.70 -4.37
CA GLU A 411 -3.22 -35.25 -4.55
C GLU A 411 -3.30 -34.46 -3.25
N TRP A 412 -3.42 -35.10 -2.08
CA TRP A 412 -3.60 -34.37 -0.81
C TRP A 412 -2.61 -34.82 0.27
N MET A 413 -1.83 -33.87 0.79
CA MET A 413 -1.00 -34.07 1.98
C MET A 413 -1.78 -33.73 3.24
N ILE A 414 -1.66 -34.59 4.25
CA ILE A 414 -2.32 -34.43 5.55
C ILE A 414 -1.35 -33.78 6.54
N PHE A 415 -1.73 -32.63 7.09
CA PHE A 415 -1.03 -32.00 8.20
C PHE A 415 -1.94 -32.01 9.42
N SER A 416 -1.50 -32.63 10.51
CA SER A 416 -2.20 -32.62 11.79
C SER A 416 -1.21 -32.43 12.92
N ASN A 417 -1.64 -31.71 13.96
CA ASN A 417 -0.91 -31.61 15.22
C ASN A 417 -1.46 -32.67 16.19
N SER A 418 -0.61 -33.33 16.98
CA SER A 418 -1.06 -34.32 17.96
C SER A 418 -2.08 -33.75 18.95
N ASN A 419 -1.92 -32.47 19.30
CA ASN A 419 -2.70 -31.79 20.34
C ASN A 419 -3.94 -31.05 19.82
N ASP A 420 -4.11 -30.95 18.50
CA ASP A 420 -5.23 -30.23 17.88
C ASP A 420 -6.23 -31.25 17.31
N ASN A 421 -7.54 -31.03 17.44
CA ASN A 421 -8.54 -31.89 16.81
C ASN A 421 -8.73 -31.57 15.32
N LEU A 422 -7.96 -30.62 14.78
CA LEU A 422 -7.99 -30.21 13.39
C LEU A 422 -6.96 -30.95 12.52
N VAL A 423 -7.34 -31.12 11.26
CA VAL A 423 -6.51 -31.66 10.18
C VAL A 423 -6.61 -30.74 8.98
N ARG A 424 -5.45 -30.33 8.46
CA ARG A 424 -5.35 -29.53 7.24
C ARG A 424 -4.87 -30.41 6.10
N LEU A 425 -5.74 -30.63 5.12
CA LEU A 425 -5.39 -31.23 3.85
C LEU A 425 -4.85 -30.15 2.92
N THR A 426 -3.69 -30.37 2.33
CA THR A 426 -3.08 -29.45 1.36
C THR A 426 -2.90 -30.14 0.02
N ARG A 427 -3.43 -29.54 -1.04
CA ARG A 427 -3.36 -30.10 -2.39
C ARG A 427 -1.92 -30.07 -2.90
N VAL A 428 -1.44 -31.20 -3.38
CA VAL A 428 -0.13 -31.37 -4.04
C VAL A 428 -0.32 -30.97 -5.50
N THR A 429 0.16 -29.80 -5.89
CA THR A 429 0.33 -29.50 -7.31
C THR A 429 1.54 -30.28 -7.82
N PRO A 430 1.44 -31.11 -8.87
CA PRO A 430 2.62 -31.73 -9.46
C PRO A 430 3.56 -30.62 -9.92
N LYS A 431 4.70 -30.45 -9.23
CA LYS A 431 5.82 -29.69 -9.77
C LYS A 431 6.30 -30.47 -10.98
N ILE A 432 6.43 -29.78 -12.12
CA ILE A 432 7.05 -30.28 -13.35
C ILE A 432 8.28 -31.12 -12.97
N THR A 433 8.21 -32.42 -13.21
CA THR A 433 9.34 -33.34 -13.04
C THR A 433 10.40 -32.95 -14.06
N VAL A 434 11.44 -32.24 -13.61
CA VAL A 434 12.68 -32.15 -14.36
C VAL A 434 13.36 -33.51 -14.22
N THR A 435 13.31 -34.32 -15.28
CA THR A 435 14.10 -35.54 -15.40
C THR A 435 15.58 -35.15 -15.55
N THR A 436 16.33 -35.13 -14.45
CA THR A 436 17.80 -35.08 -14.52
C THR A 436 18.38 -36.42 -14.09
N SER A 437 18.99 -37.11 -15.06
CA SER A 437 19.76 -38.34 -14.91
C SER A 437 21.11 -38.08 -14.22
N SER A 438 21.09 -37.70 -12.95
CA SER A 438 22.33 -37.60 -12.16
C SER A 438 22.03 -37.80 -10.67
N THR A 439 22.51 -38.91 -10.13
CA THR A 439 22.30 -39.37 -8.75
C THR A 439 23.04 -38.52 -7.69
N THR A 440 23.80 -37.50 -8.08
CA THR A 440 24.61 -36.68 -7.17
C THR A 440 23.96 -35.36 -6.76
N LEU A 441 22.89 -34.90 -7.43
CA LEU A 441 22.22 -33.63 -7.14
C LEU A 441 21.02 -33.75 -6.16
N LEU A 442 20.50 -34.96 -5.96
CA LEU A 442 19.35 -35.20 -5.06
C LEU A 442 19.68 -34.95 -3.58
N SER A 443 20.94 -35.15 -3.18
CA SER A 443 21.40 -34.93 -1.80
C SER A 443 21.58 -33.46 -1.44
N ILE A 444 21.82 -32.58 -2.43
CA ILE A 444 22.08 -31.16 -2.19
C ILE A 444 20.76 -30.39 -2.01
N LEU A 445 19.72 -30.73 -2.78
CA LEU A 445 18.39 -30.09 -2.68
C LEU A 445 17.65 -30.38 -1.36
N MET A 446 17.92 -31.53 -0.72
CA MET A 446 17.31 -31.91 0.56
C MET A 446 17.89 -31.20 1.79
N SER A 447 19.01 -30.46 1.63
CA SER A 447 19.65 -29.73 2.75
C SER A 447 19.35 -28.23 2.80
N ALA A 448 18.75 -27.66 1.75
CA ALA A 448 18.53 -26.22 1.62
C ALA A 448 17.15 -25.73 2.11
N THR A 449 16.27 -26.63 2.57
CA THR A 449 14.96 -26.27 3.13
C THR A 449 14.76 -26.97 4.47
N ASN A 450 15.30 -26.40 5.54
CA ASN A 450 14.76 -26.43 6.91
C ASN A 450 15.84 -25.99 7.92
N ARG A 451 15.72 -24.76 8.43
CA ARG A 451 16.18 -24.43 9.79
C ARG A 451 15.02 -24.78 10.73
N PRO A 452 15.18 -25.68 11.72
CA PRO A 452 14.14 -25.92 12.70
C PRO A 452 14.16 -24.82 13.76
N THR A 453 13.05 -24.10 13.92
CA THR A 453 12.72 -23.44 15.18
C THR A 453 12.33 -24.52 16.19
N ARG A 454 12.92 -24.44 17.39
CA ARG A 454 12.70 -25.41 18.49
C ARG A 454 11.24 -25.39 18.95
N ASN A 455 10.74 -26.59 19.25
CA ASN A 455 9.51 -26.95 19.97
C ASN A 455 8.24 -27.19 19.13
N SER A 456 8.21 -28.33 18.42
CA SER A 456 7.04 -29.23 18.37
C SER A 456 7.44 -30.53 17.64
N LYS A 457 7.10 -31.69 18.21
CA LYS A 457 7.35 -33.00 17.61
C LYS A 457 6.35 -33.20 16.46
N PHE A 458 6.72 -32.88 15.22
CA PHE A 458 5.98 -33.32 14.04
C PHE A 458 6.42 -34.74 13.66
N GLN A 459 5.46 -35.66 13.55
CA GLN A 459 5.69 -37.03 13.12
C GLN A 459 5.35 -37.14 11.63
N PHE A 460 6.37 -37.39 10.78
CA PHE A 460 6.18 -37.62 9.35
C PHE A 460 5.82 -39.08 9.12
N ILE A 461 4.64 -39.35 8.55
CA ILE A 461 4.31 -40.68 8.01
C ILE A 461 4.65 -40.65 6.52
N THR A 462 5.82 -41.17 6.17
CA THR A 462 6.20 -41.40 4.76
C THR A 462 5.59 -42.72 4.28
N VAL A 463 4.66 -42.64 3.33
CA VAL A 463 4.17 -43.81 2.57
C VAL A 463 4.96 -43.88 1.26
N GLN A 464 5.73 -44.95 1.07
CA GLN A 464 6.35 -45.30 -0.20
C GLN A 464 5.33 -46.05 -1.08
N PRO A 465 5.13 -45.69 -2.35
CA PRO A 465 4.27 -46.47 -3.24
C PRO A 465 5.02 -47.74 -3.69
N THR A 466 4.48 -48.90 -3.34
CA THR A 466 4.91 -50.20 -3.87
C THR A 466 4.40 -50.38 -5.30
N TYR A 467 5.29 -50.33 -6.28
CA TYR A 467 5.10 -50.99 -7.57
C TYR A 467 6.12 -52.13 -7.67
N GLN A 468 5.65 -53.37 -7.52
CA GLN A 468 6.36 -54.57 -7.95
C GLN A 468 6.18 -54.74 -9.47
N GLN A 469 7.29 -54.79 -10.21
CA GLN A 469 7.44 -55.78 -11.28
C GLN A 469 8.92 -56.08 -11.51
N GLU A 470 9.21 -57.38 -11.54
CA GLU A 470 10.51 -58.02 -11.48
C GLU A 470 11.31 -57.90 -12.78
N CYS A 471 12.64 -57.87 -12.65
CA CYS A 471 13.54 -58.79 -13.35
C CYS A 471 14.97 -58.64 -12.80
N THR A 472 15.34 -59.60 -11.93
CA THR A 472 16.60 -60.36 -11.85
C THR A 472 17.85 -59.74 -12.52
N THR A 473 19.01 -59.60 -11.86
CA THR A 473 19.86 -60.71 -11.40
C THR A 473 21.08 -60.23 -10.59
N PHE A 474 21.43 -61.02 -9.57
CA PHE A 474 22.76 -61.31 -9.01
C PHE A 474 23.48 -60.30 -8.08
N MET A 475 23.26 -60.57 -6.79
CA MET A 475 24.20 -60.52 -5.64
C MET A 475 25.53 -61.31 -5.89
N PRO A 476 26.56 -61.33 -4.99
CA PRO A 476 26.54 -60.97 -3.56
C PRO A 476 27.77 -60.21 -2.97
N SER A 477 27.54 -59.70 -1.74
CA SER A 477 28.39 -59.68 -0.52
C SER A 477 29.88 -59.29 -0.56
N THR A 478 30.31 -58.41 0.37
CA THR A 478 31.00 -58.81 1.63
C THR A 478 31.26 -57.60 2.54
N ASP A 479 30.59 -57.62 3.69
CA ASP A 479 31.08 -57.59 5.07
C ASP A 479 32.30 -56.78 5.57
N LEU A 480 32.01 -56.12 6.70
CA LEU A 480 32.74 -56.03 7.98
C LEU A 480 34.14 -55.39 8.07
N SER A 481 34.12 -54.15 8.58
CA SER A 481 34.72 -53.68 9.86
C SER A 481 36.24 -53.78 10.14
N VAL A 482 36.71 -52.84 10.99
CA VAL A 482 37.95 -52.80 11.82
C VAL A 482 38.96 -51.73 11.34
N ILE A 483 38.94 -50.49 11.87
CA ILE A 483 39.55 -49.94 13.12
C ILE A 483 40.90 -49.20 12.90
N ARG A 484 40.88 -47.91 13.27
CA ARG A 484 41.89 -47.01 13.88
C ARG A 484 43.15 -46.49 13.13
N HIS A 485 43.20 -45.14 13.14
CA HIS A 485 44.24 -44.20 13.61
C HIS A 485 45.15 -43.42 12.61
N ILE A 486 44.81 -42.10 12.48
CA ILE A 486 45.67 -40.87 12.52
C ILE A 486 46.64 -40.65 11.31
N PRO A 487 47.05 -39.42 10.83
CA PRO A 487 46.78 -38.01 11.21
C PRO A 487 46.41 -36.99 10.08
N PHE A 488 45.78 -35.87 10.47
CA PHE A 488 46.23 -34.48 10.24
C PHE A 488 46.84 -34.04 8.87
N ILE A 489 46.05 -33.98 7.78
CA ILE A 489 46.31 -33.07 6.63
C ILE A 489 44.97 -32.62 6.02
N GLN A 490 44.33 -31.54 6.49
CA GLN A 490 43.07 -31.08 5.87
C GLN A 490 42.88 -29.57 5.63
N HIS A 491 43.88 -28.71 5.81
CA HIS A 491 43.67 -27.27 5.55
C HIS A 491 44.06 -26.76 4.15
N LYS A 492 44.84 -27.49 3.34
CA LYS A 492 45.21 -27.02 1.98
C LYS A 492 44.25 -27.48 0.87
N GLN A 493 43.59 -28.64 0.99
CA GLN A 493 42.70 -29.16 -0.05
C GLN A 493 41.36 -28.40 -0.12
N HIS A 494 40.78 -27.99 1.01
CA HIS A 494 39.54 -27.20 1.02
C HIS A 494 39.70 -25.83 0.36
N LEU A 495 40.85 -25.18 0.48
CA LEU A 495 41.08 -23.88 -0.15
C LEU A 495 41.14 -24.00 -1.68
N ILE A 496 41.77 -25.05 -2.21
CA ILE A 496 41.85 -25.30 -3.66
C ILE A 496 40.46 -25.60 -4.22
N ILE A 497 39.66 -26.39 -3.51
CA ILE A 497 38.28 -26.71 -3.91
C ILE A 497 37.41 -25.44 -3.92
N VAL A 498 37.50 -24.58 -2.90
CA VAL A 498 36.75 -23.32 -2.83
C VAL A 498 37.16 -22.36 -3.95
N VAL A 499 38.46 -22.22 -4.23
CA VAL A 499 38.96 -21.38 -5.34
C VAL A 499 38.50 -21.93 -6.69
N PHE A 500 38.48 -23.24 -6.87
CA PHE A 500 37.97 -23.88 -8.09
C PHE A 500 36.47 -23.60 -8.30
N PHE A 501 35.63 -23.71 -7.27
CA PHE A 501 34.21 -23.38 -7.35
C PHE A 501 33.94 -21.89 -7.61
N LEU A 502 34.75 -21.00 -7.04
CA LEU A 502 34.68 -19.55 -7.30
C LEU A 502 35.02 -19.21 -8.76
N LEU A 503 36.07 -19.83 -9.31
CA LEU A 503 36.45 -19.67 -10.72
C LEU A 503 35.38 -20.23 -11.66
N LEU A 504 34.77 -21.37 -11.32
CA LEU A 504 33.68 -21.97 -12.09
C LEU A 504 32.42 -21.06 -12.08
N PHE A 505 32.10 -20.46 -10.94
CA PHE A 505 30.99 -19.52 -10.82
C PHE A 505 31.21 -18.25 -11.66
N LEU A 506 32.43 -17.68 -11.61
CA LEU A 506 32.80 -16.54 -12.44
C LEU A 506 32.73 -16.85 -13.94
N LEU A 507 33.16 -18.06 -14.34
CA LEU A 507 33.06 -18.52 -15.73
C LEU A 507 31.61 -18.65 -16.20
N LEU A 508 30.74 -19.26 -15.39
CA LEU A 508 29.32 -19.40 -15.70
C LEU A 508 28.60 -18.04 -15.77
N PHE A 509 28.96 -17.11 -14.87
CA PHE A 509 28.44 -15.74 -14.90
C PHE A 509 28.87 -14.99 -16.17
N LEU A 510 30.12 -15.15 -16.60
CA LEU A 510 30.61 -14.57 -17.85
C LEU A 510 29.88 -15.14 -19.07
N ILE A 511 29.64 -16.46 -19.11
CA ILE A 511 28.86 -17.11 -20.18
C ILE A 511 27.43 -16.59 -20.21
N LEU A 512 26.80 -16.35 -19.05
CA LEU A 512 25.47 -15.76 -18.95
C LEU A 512 25.43 -14.33 -19.51
N LEU A 513 26.43 -13.50 -19.18
CA LEU A 513 26.53 -12.13 -19.72
C LEU A 513 26.74 -12.13 -21.24
N ILE A 514 27.57 -13.03 -21.75
CA ILE A 514 27.80 -13.17 -23.20
C ILE A 514 26.52 -13.64 -23.91
N THR A 515 25.80 -14.61 -23.36
CA THR A 515 24.54 -15.10 -23.94
C THR A 515 23.45 -14.03 -23.92
N LEU A 516 23.32 -13.26 -22.83
CA LEU A 516 22.42 -12.10 -22.76
C LEU A 516 22.80 -11.01 -23.78
N ALA A 517 24.09 -10.72 -23.94
CA ALA A 517 24.57 -9.75 -24.94
C ALA A 517 24.30 -10.22 -26.38
N VAL A 518 24.50 -11.50 -26.67
CA VAL A 518 24.18 -12.11 -27.97
C VAL A 518 22.68 -12.12 -28.23
N CYS A 519 21.86 -12.42 -27.21
CA CYS A 519 20.40 -12.37 -27.29
C CYS A 519 19.91 -10.94 -27.57
N ARG A 520 20.45 -9.94 -26.86
CA ARG A 520 20.17 -8.51 -27.08
C ARG A 520 20.53 -8.08 -28.51
N ARG A 521 21.69 -8.51 -29.03
CA ARG A 521 22.09 -8.23 -30.43
C ARG A 521 21.18 -8.91 -31.46
N ARG A 522 20.74 -10.15 -31.20
CA ARG A 522 19.79 -10.87 -32.07
C ARG A 522 18.40 -10.24 -32.06
N LEU A 523 17.92 -9.81 -30.89
CA LEU A 523 16.65 -9.10 -30.76
C LEU A 523 16.69 -7.76 -31.51
N HIS A 524 17.78 -7.00 -31.34
CA HIS A 524 17.97 -5.74 -32.04
C HIS A 524 18.01 -5.91 -33.56
N ARG A 525 18.66 -6.97 -34.08
CA ARG A 525 18.66 -7.30 -35.52
C ARG A 525 17.29 -7.73 -36.05
N ARG A 526 16.49 -8.45 -35.27
CA ARG A 526 15.11 -8.80 -35.66
C ARG A 526 14.24 -7.55 -35.71
N TYR A 527 14.36 -6.68 -34.69
CA TYR A 527 13.60 -5.45 -34.62
C TYR A 527 13.92 -4.48 -35.78
N THR A 528 15.19 -4.32 -36.14
CA THR A 528 15.57 -3.49 -37.31
C THR A 528 15.11 -4.08 -38.64
N ALA A 529 15.07 -5.41 -38.78
CA ALA A 529 14.54 -6.07 -39.97
C ALA A 529 12.99 -5.92 -40.09
N GLU A 530 12.26 -5.98 -38.98
CA GLU A 530 10.81 -5.75 -38.93
C GLU A 530 10.46 -4.29 -39.30
N LEU A 531 11.22 -3.31 -38.80
CA LEU A 531 11.07 -1.89 -39.12
C LEU A 531 11.37 -1.57 -40.59
N GLN A 532 12.32 -2.26 -41.22
CA GLN A 532 12.55 -2.15 -42.66
C GLN A 532 11.39 -2.75 -43.49
N ARG A 533 10.80 -3.87 -43.05
CA ARG A 533 9.60 -4.47 -43.70
C ARG A 533 8.36 -3.59 -43.59
N GLN A 534 8.14 -2.93 -42.45
CA GLN A 534 7.01 -2.02 -42.29
C GLN A 534 7.15 -0.75 -43.13
N ARG A 535 8.37 -0.20 -43.28
CA ARG A 535 8.64 0.93 -44.18
C ARG A 535 8.43 0.59 -45.66
N SER A 536 8.75 -0.64 -46.10
CA SER A 536 8.47 -1.07 -47.48
C SER A 536 6.98 -1.29 -47.76
N HIS A 537 6.18 -1.68 -46.75
CA HIS A 537 4.73 -1.81 -46.91
C HIS A 537 4.00 -0.46 -46.94
N HIS A 538 4.50 0.56 -46.23
CA HIS A 538 3.93 1.92 -46.25
C HIS A 538 4.11 2.63 -47.61
N TYR A 539 5.18 2.34 -48.35
CA TYR A 539 5.38 2.89 -49.70
C TYR A 539 4.45 2.28 -50.76
N CYS A 540 3.99 1.03 -50.60
CA CYS A 540 3.02 0.42 -51.52
C CYS A 540 1.58 0.88 -51.28
N TYR A 541 1.22 1.31 -50.06
CA TYR A 541 -0.16 1.68 -49.73
C TYR A 541 -0.54 3.10 -50.14
N HIS A 542 0.45 3.97 -50.42
CA HIS A 542 0.20 5.36 -50.82
C HIS A 542 0.03 5.57 -52.33
N HIS A 543 0.31 4.57 -53.17
CA HIS A 543 0.16 4.70 -54.63
C HIS A 543 -1.20 4.23 -55.18
N THR A 544 -2.07 3.63 -54.37
CA THR A 544 -3.38 3.07 -54.81
C THR A 544 -4.61 3.89 -54.42
N ARG A 545 -4.46 5.06 -53.78
CA ARG A 545 -5.59 5.94 -53.37
C ARG A 545 -5.68 7.28 -54.13
N LEU A 546 -5.30 7.32 -55.41
CA LEU A 546 -5.41 8.54 -56.23
C LEU A 546 -6.32 8.42 -57.47
N HIS A 547 -7.11 7.35 -57.61
CA HIS A 547 -8.12 7.27 -58.66
C HIS A 547 -9.43 6.70 -58.14
N GLN A 548 -10.39 7.58 -57.83
CA GLN A 548 -11.81 7.31 -58.05
C GLN A 548 -12.56 8.64 -58.29
N PRO A 549 -13.41 8.73 -59.34
CA PRO A 549 -14.06 9.97 -59.74
C PRO A 549 -15.38 10.22 -59.01
N SER A 550 -15.72 11.50 -58.92
CA SER A 550 -16.96 12.06 -58.38
C SER A 550 -18.17 11.79 -59.28
N THR A 551 -19.25 11.27 -58.68
CA THR A 551 -20.64 11.46 -59.13
C THR A 551 -21.50 11.73 -57.91
#